data_AF-A0AAE2BQG6-F1
#
_entry.id   AF-A0AAE2BQG6-F1
#
_cell.length_a   1.000
_cell.length_b   1.000
_cell.length_c   1.000
_cell.angle_alpha   90.00
_cell.angle_beta   90.00
_cell.angle_gamma   90.00
#
_symmetry.space_group_name_H-M   'P 1'
#
loop_
_entity.id
_entity.type
_entity.pdbx_description
1 polymer ?
#
loop_
_entity_poly.entity_id
_entity_poly.type
_entity_poly.pdbx_seq_one_letter_code
_entity_poly.pdbx_strand_id
1 'polypeptide(L)'
;MEQLEQEFLNHFYSTRRTVSMVELTNSRQWKEEPVIDYINRWRNLSLNCKDRLSEVFAIEMCIQGMHWGLRYILQGILPRSFEELATRAHDMELSMIASGV
;
A
#
# COMPACT_ATOMS: atom_id res chain seq x y z
N MET A 1 -3.94 -21.20 -8.56
CA MET A 1 -3.42 -19.87 -8.96
C MET A 1 -2.30 -19.43 -8.04
N GLU A 2 -2.50 -19.43 -6.71
CA GLU A 2 -1.46 -19.09 -5.71
C GLU A 2 -0.14 -19.86 -5.86
N GLN A 3 -0.18 -21.15 -6.21
CA GLN A 3 1.02 -21.99 -6.28
C GLN A 3 1.96 -21.60 -7.44
N LEU A 4 1.38 -21.21 -8.58
CA LEU A 4 2.12 -20.75 -9.76
C LEU A 4 2.74 -19.37 -9.51
N GLU A 5 2.01 -18.49 -8.83
CA GLU A 5 2.47 -17.16 -8.45
C GLU A 5 3.63 -17.25 -7.45
N GLN A 6 3.54 -18.18 -6.49
CA GLN A 6 4.61 -18.45 -5.52
C GLN A 6 5.87 -19.00 -6.20
N GLU A 7 5.75 -19.94 -7.13
CA GLU A 7 6.88 -20.49 -7.87
C GLU A 7 7.55 -19.46 -8.78
N PHE A 8 6.76 -18.60 -9.45
CA PHE A 8 7.28 -17.50 -10.23
C PHE A 8 8.08 -16.52 -9.36
N LEU A 9 7.54 -16.14 -8.20
CA LEU A 9 8.23 -15.26 -7.25
C LEU A 9 9.54 -15.88 -6.74
N ASN A 10 9.54 -17.17 -6.43
CA ASN A 10 10.73 -17.88 -5.96
C ASN A 10 11.81 -17.99 -7.04
N HIS A 11 11.42 -18.19 -8.30
CA HIS A 11 12.36 -18.37 -9.41
C HIS A 11 12.98 -17.04 -9.86
N PHE A 12 12.18 -15.97 -9.91
CA PHE A 12 12.62 -14.68 -10.47
C PHE A 12 13.12 -13.67 -9.41
N TYR A 13 12.80 -13.85 -8.13
CA TYR A 13 13.13 -12.88 -7.06
C TYR A 13 13.85 -13.50 -5.84
N SER A 14 14.70 -14.51 -6.07
CA SER A 14 15.42 -15.29 -5.04
C SER A 14 16.29 -14.49 -4.04
N THR A 15 16.50 -13.19 -4.22
CA THR A 15 17.19 -12.30 -3.26
C THR A 15 16.26 -11.52 -2.31
N ARG A 16 14.95 -11.82 -2.28
CA ARG A 16 13.99 -11.10 -1.44
C ARG A 16 14.27 -11.29 0.06
N ARG A 17 14.92 -10.29 0.67
CA ARG A 17 14.90 -10.07 2.12
C ARG A 17 13.45 -10.13 2.58
N THR A 18 13.14 -11.04 3.48
CA THR A 18 11.77 -11.14 3.99
C THR A 18 11.48 -9.99 4.93
N VAL A 19 10.34 -9.35 4.72
CA VAL A 19 9.90 -8.16 5.44
C VAL A 19 9.11 -8.58 6.68
N SER A 20 9.40 -7.95 7.81
CA SER A 20 8.66 -8.12 9.05
C SER A 20 7.43 -7.22 9.13
N MET A 21 6.48 -7.58 10.00
CA MET A 21 5.32 -6.72 10.30
C MET A 21 5.72 -5.32 10.77
N VAL A 22 6.80 -5.21 11.54
CA VAL A 22 7.33 -3.93 12.05
C VAL A 22 7.79 -3.04 10.89
N GLU A 23 8.49 -3.59 9.90
CA GLU A 23 8.92 -2.84 8.71
C GLU A 23 7.72 -2.33 7.89
N LEU A 24 6.64 -3.13 7.78
CA LEU A 24 5.41 -2.70 7.10
C LEU A 24 4.71 -1.54 7.82
N THR A 25 4.55 -1.64 9.13
CA THR A 25 3.89 -0.58 9.93
C THR A 25 4.70 0.72 9.98
N ASN A 26 6.02 0.64 9.80
CA ASN A 26 6.90 1.80 9.70
C ASN A 26 7.01 2.39 8.28
N SER A 27 6.48 1.70 7.27
CA SER A 27 6.44 2.20 5.89
C SER A 27 5.33 3.24 5.72
N ARG A 28 5.66 4.49 6.07
CA ARG A 28 4.77 5.65 5.92
C ARG A 28 5.02 6.38 4.60
N GLN A 29 4.01 7.12 4.14
CA GLN A 29 4.12 8.05 3.03
C GLN A 29 5.09 9.17 3.41
N TRP A 30 6.09 9.42 2.55
CA TRP A 30 7.03 10.52 2.75
C TRP A 30 6.39 11.86 2.39
N LYS A 31 6.90 12.95 2.97
CA LYS A 31 6.32 14.31 2.88
C LYS A 31 6.01 14.77 1.45
N GLU A 32 6.84 14.39 0.49
CA GLU A 32 6.75 14.82 -0.92
C GLU A 32 6.51 13.63 -1.86
N GLU A 33 6.18 12.46 -1.30
CA GLU A 33 5.92 11.26 -2.10
C GLU A 33 4.46 11.27 -2.57
N PRO A 34 4.22 11.25 -3.89
CA PRO A 34 2.87 11.09 -4.44
C PRO A 34 2.22 9.81 -3.90
N VAL A 35 0.93 9.86 -3.62
CA VAL A 35 0.25 8.73 -2.96
C VAL A 35 0.30 7.45 -3.80
N ILE A 36 0.33 7.57 -5.13
CA ILE A 36 0.48 6.41 -6.03
C ILE A 36 1.83 5.73 -5.84
N ASP A 37 2.90 6.51 -5.70
CA ASP A 37 4.25 5.97 -5.48
C ASP A 37 4.34 5.30 -4.11
N TYR A 38 3.74 5.91 -3.09
CA TYR A 38 3.59 5.31 -1.77
C TYR A 38 2.85 3.96 -1.82
N ILE A 39 1.68 3.90 -2.46
CA ILE A 39 0.87 2.68 -2.57
C ILE A 39 1.65 1.58 -3.29
N ASN A 40 2.32 1.91 -4.39
CA ASN A 40 3.13 0.95 -5.14
C ASN A 40 4.31 0.43 -4.32
N ARG A 41 5.03 1.32 -3.61
CA ARG A 41 6.13 0.96 -2.72
C ARG A 41 5.65 0.06 -1.59
N TRP A 42 4.54 0.41 -0.95
CA TRP A 42 3.96 -0.35 0.16
C TRP A 42 3.46 -1.73 -0.30
N ARG A 43 2.75 -1.80 -1.43
CA ARG A 43 2.26 -3.07 -2.01
C ARG A 43 3.42 -4.00 -2.39
N ASN A 44 4.48 -3.46 -3.00
CA ASN A 44 5.68 -4.25 -3.29
C ASN A 44 6.37 -4.74 -2.02
N LEU A 45 6.36 -3.94 -0.95
CA LEU A 45 6.90 -4.33 0.35
C LEU A 45 6.07 -5.44 1.01
N SER A 46 4.73 -5.38 0.91
CA SER A 46 3.84 -6.40 1.50
C SER A 46 3.92 -7.76 0.79
N LEU A 47 4.20 -7.78 -0.52
CA LEU A 47 4.47 -9.02 -1.27
C LEU A 47 5.72 -9.77 -0.77
N ASN A 48 6.56 -9.11 0.03
CA ASN A 48 7.76 -9.68 0.64
C ASN A 48 7.58 -10.04 2.12
N CYS A 49 6.38 -9.85 2.67
CA CYS A 49 6.12 -10.11 4.08
C CYS A 49 6.24 -11.61 4.39
N LYS A 50 6.87 -11.94 5.52
CA LYS A 50 6.87 -13.31 6.05
C LYS A 50 5.46 -13.81 6.35
N ASP A 51 4.61 -12.91 6.82
CA ASP A 51 3.26 -13.21 7.23
C ASP A 51 2.32 -13.09 6.04
N ARG A 52 1.42 -14.08 5.87
CA ARG A 52 0.36 -14.02 4.86
C ARG A 52 -0.67 -12.98 5.32
N LEU A 53 -0.66 -11.82 4.67
CA LEU A 53 -1.66 -10.78 4.89
C LEU A 53 -2.85 -10.99 3.95
N SER A 54 -4.07 -10.87 4.47
CA SER A 54 -5.23 -10.71 3.61
C SER A 54 -5.14 -9.35 2.90
N GLU A 55 -5.71 -9.25 1.70
CA GLU A 55 -5.72 -8.00 0.94
C GLU A 55 -6.37 -6.86 1.74
N VAL A 56 -7.45 -7.16 2.47
CA VAL A 56 -8.15 -6.19 3.34
C VAL A 56 -7.21 -5.64 4.42
N PHE A 57 -6.50 -6.51 5.15
CA PHE A 57 -5.58 -6.07 6.19
C PHE A 57 -4.38 -5.31 5.62
N ALA A 58 -3.90 -5.72 4.45
CA ALA A 58 -2.86 -5.03 3.73
C ALA A 58 -3.29 -3.60 3.35
N ILE A 59 -4.51 -3.43 2.83
CA ILE A 59 -5.09 -2.11 2.51
C ILE A 59 -5.24 -1.26 3.77
N GLU A 60 -5.76 -1.82 4.87
CA GLU A 60 -5.90 -1.10 6.13
C GLU A 60 -4.55 -0.57 6.63
N MET A 61 -3.53 -1.42 6.65
CA MET A 61 -2.19 -0.99 7.06
C MET A 61 -1.57 0.04 6.11
N CYS A 62 -1.79 -0.10 4.80
CA CYS A 62 -1.36 0.87 3.81
C CYS A 62 -2.01 2.24 4.09
N ILE A 63 -3.33 2.28 4.33
CA ILE A 63 -4.05 3.51 4.68
C ILE A 63 -3.51 4.14 5.98
N GLN A 64 -3.14 3.34 6.99
CA GLN A 64 -2.58 3.87 8.24
C GLN A 64 -1.27 4.63 8.06
N GLY A 65 -0.46 4.24 7.07
CA GLY A 65 0.80 4.89 6.76
C GLY A 65 0.68 6.13 5.87
N MET A 66 -0.51 6.45 5.34
CA MET A 66 -0.73 7.64 4.50
C MET A 66 -0.72 8.94 5.30
N HIS A 67 -0.61 10.07 4.59
CA HIS A 67 -0.87 11.39 5.17
C HIS A 67 -2.27 11.48 5.77
N TRP A 68 -2.38 12.27 6.85
CA TRP A 68 -3.59 12.32 7.68
C TRP A 68 -4.86 12.66 6.90
N GLY A 69 -4.80 13.62 5.97
CA GLY A 69 -5.95 14.00 5.15
C GLY A 69 -6.49 12.85 4.30
N LEU A 70 -5.61 12.12 3.62
CA LEU A 70 -5.97 10.95 2.82
C LEU A 70 -6.49 9.81 3.70
N ARG A 71 -5.78 9.52 4.80
CA ARG A 71 -6.15 8.47 5.74
C ARG A 71 -7.57 8.65 6.29
N TYR A 72 -7.91 9.86 6.72
CA TYR A 72 -9.22 10.15 7.32
C TYR A 72 -10.37 9.82 6.38
N ILE A 73 -10.23 10.16 5.09
CA ILE A 73 -11.29 9.97 4.10
C ILE A 73 -11.35 8.50 3.66
N LEU A 74 -10.20 7.89 3.37
CA LEU A 74 -10.12 6.51 2.89
C LEU A 74 -10.58 5.49 3.95
N GLN A 75 -10.39 5.78 5.25
CA GLN A 75 -10.94 4.97 6.34
C GLN A 75 -12.49 4.93 6.35
N GLY A 76 -13.16 5.98 5.87
CA GLY A 76 -14.62 6.01 5.77
C GLY A 76 -15.16 5.27 4.54
N ILE A 77 -14.37 5.18 3.47
CA ILE A 77 -14.77 4.54 2.21
C ILE A 77 -14.51 3.02 2.26
N LEU A 78 -13.46 2.60 2.98
CA LEU A 78 -13.02 1.20 3.09
C LEU A 78 -12.83 0.51 1.73
N PRO A 79 -11.80 0.91 0.96
CA PRO A 79 -11.48 0.29 -0.32
C PRO A 79 -11.31 -1.23 -0.20
N ARG A 80 -11.82 -1.98 -1.18
CA ARG A 80 -11.76 -3.46 -1.15
C ARG A 80 -10.62 -4.04 -1.97
N SER A 81 -9.96 -3.22 -2.79
CA SER A 81 -8.80 -3.61 -3.59
C SER A 81 -7.75 -2.50 -3.62
N PHE A 82 -6.51 -2.86 -3.95
CA PHE A 82 -5.44 -1.87 -4.18
C PHE A 82 -5.71 -0.96 -5.37
N GLU A 83 -6.45 -1.43 -6.38
CA GLU A 83 -6.86 -0.63 -7.52
C GLU A 83 -7.82 0.48 -7.09
N GLU A 84 -8.87 0.12 -6.33
CA GLU A 84 -9.82 1.10 -5.79
C GLU A 84 -9.11 2.08 -4.86
N LEU A 85 -8.22 1.60 -3.99
CA LEU A 85 -7.41 2.45 -3.12
C LEU A 85 -6.60 3.47 -3.94
N ALA A 86 -5.90 3.02 -4.98
CA ALA A 86 -5.07 3.87 -5.82
C ALA A 86 -5.88 4.96 -6.54
N THR A 87 -6.99 4.59 -7.17
CA THR A 87 -7.87 5.55 -7.86
C THR A 87 -8.42 6.59 -6.88
N ARG A 88 -9.00 6.15 -5.76
CA ARG A 88 -9.60 7.05 -4.77
C ARG A 88 -8.58 7.97 -4.12
N ALA A 89 -7.40 7.43 -3.80
CA ALA A 89 -6.33 8.20 -3.19
C ALA A 89 -5.78 9.26 -4.16
N HIS A 90 -5.62 8.92 -5.44
CA HIS A 90 -5.15 9.85 -6.46
C HIS A 90 -6.12 10.99 -6.71
N ASP A 91 -7.41 10.68 -6.90
CA ASP A 91 -8.46 11.70 -7.06
C ASP A 91 -8.49 12.67 -5.88
N MET A 92 -8.33 12.14 -4.66
CA MET A 92 -8.31 12.92 -3.43
C MET A 92 -7.06 13.81 -3.33
N GLU A 93 -5.88 13.28 -3.63
CA GLU A 93 -4.62 14.02 -3.64
C GLU A 93 -4.70 15.22 -4.61
N LEU A 94 -5.24 15.01 -5.81
CA LEU A 94 -5.48 16.09 -6.78
C LEU A 94 -6.45 17.15 -6.23
N SER A 95 -7.53 16.74 -5.55
CA SER A 95 -8.50 17.67 -4.95
C SER A 95 -7.89 18.51 -3.83
N MET A 96 -6.97 17.94 -3.04
CA MET A 96 -6.27 18.64 -1.97
C MET A 96 -5.29 19.67 -2.55
N ILE A 97 -4.53 19.30 -3.58
CA ILE A 97 -3.61 20.20 -4.30
C ILE A 97 -4.39 21.37 -4.93
N ALA A 98 -5.54 21.08 -5.55
CA ALA A 98 -6.39 22.10 -6.18
C ALA A 98 -7.01 23.08 -5.16
N SER A 99 -7.21 22.63 -3.91
CA SER A 99 -7.80 23.43 -2.83
C SER A 99 -6.77 24.32 -2.11
N GLY A 100 -5.47 24.17 -2.39
CA GLY A 100 -4.41 25.04 -1.84
C GLY A 100 -4.20 24.93 -0.32
N VAL A 101 -4.61 23.81 0.30
CA VAL A 101 -4.31 23.49 1.71
C VAL A 101 -2.94 22.85 1.81
#